data_AF-A0A9E2E7Y1-F1
#
_entry.id   AF-A0A9E2E7Y1-F1
#
_cell.length_a   1.000
_cell.length_b   1.000
_cell.length_c   1.000
_cell.angle_alpha   90.00
_cell.angle_beta   90.00
_cell.angle_gamma   90.00
#
_symmetry.space_group_name_H-M   'P 1'
#
loop_
_entity.id
_entity.type
_entity.pdbx_description
1 polymer ?
#
loop_
_entity_poly.entity_id
_entity_poly.type
_entity_poly.pdbx_seq_one_letter_code
_entity_poly.pdbx_strand_id
1 'polypeptide(L)'
;MSDEPVYSTVEICQMFGISKSTIFRWEREELLPPIQRDISGQREYAQEHVNAISERQKEQLSKRYERAINLGDNASLRRISEAVSLRKFFENDLTGLYELAEFPEVSPETLKQLMQIALEQYEPGDKVFCEIIRVLWEHSCGGCA
;
A
#
# COMPACT_ATOMS: atom_id res chain seq x y z
N MET A 1 -14.36 29.60 -5.10
CA MET A 1 -14.05 29.19 -3.72
C MET A 1 -13.96 27.69 -3.78
N SER A 2 -12.74 27.17 -3.69
CA SER A 2 -12.47 25.75 -3.93
C SER A 2 -13.12 24.94 -2.82
N ASP A 3 -14.12 24.12 -3.14
CA ASP A 3 -14.56 23.02 -2.27
C ASP A 3 -13.38 22.05 -2.17
N GLU A 4 -12.52 22.23 -1.18
CA GLU A 4 -11.56 21.17 -0.86
C GLU A 4 -12.35 19.97 -0.34
N PRO A 5 -12.11 18.77 -0.88
CA PRO A 5 -12.86 17.59 -0.48
C PRO A 5 -12.62 17.31 1.00
N VAL A 6 -13.72 17.23 1.75
CA VAL A 6 -13.73 16.83 3.15
C VAL A 6 -14.12 15.36 3.23
N TYR A 7 -13.32 14.57 3.93
CA TYR A 7 -13.53 13.14 4.08
C TYR A 7 -14.02 12.82 5.48
N SER A 8 -14.91 11.85 5.59
CA SER A 8 -15.33 11.25 6.86
C SER A 8 -14.30 10.24 7.37
N THR A 9 -14.42 9.86 8.65
CA THR A 9 -13.56 8.80 9.22
C THR A 9 -13.66 7.49 8.45
N VAL A 10 -14.84 7.16 7.91
CA VAL A 10 -15.06 5.91 7.17
C VAL A 10 -14.31 5.93 5.85
N GLU A 11 -14.40 7.04 5.11
CA GLU A 11 -13.69 7.21 3.84
C GLU A 11 -12.17 7.18 4.04
N ILE A 12 -11.66 7.84 5.08
CA ILE A 12 -10.22 7.75 5.43
C ILE A 12 -9.81 6.31 5.73
N CYS A 13 -10.58 5.58 6.53
CA CYS A 13 -10.28 4.17 6.82
C CYS A 13 -10.23 3.32 5.55
N GLN A 14 -11.15 3.53 4.61
CA GLN A 14 -11.20 2.80 3.35
C GLN A 14 -10.03 3.18 2.43
N MET A 15 -9.76 4.49 2.28
CA MET A 15 -8.68 5.01 1.43
C MET A 15 -7.31 4.50 1.84
N PHE A 16 -7.08 4.37 3.15
CA PHE A 16 -5.77 4.05 3.71
C PHE A 16 -5.65 2.62 4.25
N GLY A 17 -6.74 1.84 4.28
CA GLY A 17 -6.74 0.50 4.83
C GLY A 17 -6.37 0.44 6.34
N ILE A 18 -6.63 1.51 7.08
CA ILE A 18 -6.31 1.61 8.52
C ILE A 18 -7.56 1.60 9.39
N SER A 19 -7.45 1.00 10.58
CA SER A 19 -8.55 0.96 11.54
C SER A 19 -8.86 2.35 12.12
N LYS A 20 -10.13 2.57 12.51
CA LYS A 20 -10.53 3.78 13.26
C LYS A 20 -9.68 3.99 14.51
N SER A 21 -9.36 2.90 15.21
CA SER A 21 -8.50 2.91 16.40
C SER A 21 -7.10 3.45 16.11
N THR A 22 -6.54 3.17 14.92
CA THR A 22 -5.25 3.72 14.49
C THR A 22 -5.33 5.23 14.33
N ILE A 23 -6.37 5.72 13.65
CA ILE A 23 -6.57 7.16 13.41
C ILE A 23 -6.75 7.91 14.73
N PHE A 24 -7.62 7.43 15.61
CA PHE A 24 -7.88 8.08 16.90
C PHE A 24 -6.67 8.04 17.83
N ARG A 25 -5.86 6.98 17.74
CA ARG A 25 -4.59 6.91 18.45
C ARG A 25 -3.63 7.99 17.96
N TRP A 26 -3.49 8.16 16.65
CA TRP A 26 -2.63 9.20 16.07
C TRP A 26 -3.11 10.62 16.38
N GLU A 27 -4.42 10.86 16.35
CA GLU A 27 -5.03 12.12 16.80
C GLU A 27 -4.67 12.40 18.27
N ARG A 28 -4.85 11.43 19.16
CA ARG A 28 -4.54 11.56 20.60
C ARG A 28 -3.05 11.75 20.89
N GLU A 29 -2.19 11.14 20.08
CA GLU A 29 -0.74 11.29 20.16
C GLU A 29 -0.25 12.58 19.48
N GLU A 30 -1.15 13.46 19.03
CA GLU A 30 -0.88 14.73 18.32
C GLU A 30 -0.01 14.52 17.07
N LEU A 31 -0.14 13.35 16.44
CA LEU A 31 0.63 12.96 15.26
C LEU A 31 -0.02 13.42 13.95
N LEU A 32 -1.26 13.91 14.02
CA LEU A 32 -2.04 14.48 12.92
C LEU A 32 -2.34 15.96 13.23
N PRO A 33 -2.55 16.80 12.19
CA PRO A 33 -3.09 18.13 12.38
C PRO A 33 -4.42 18.10 13.16
N PRO A 34 -4.81 19.21 13.81
CA PRO A 34 -6.08 19.30 14.54
C PRO A 34 -7.28 19.00 13.64
N ILE A 35 -7.95 17.88 13.91
CA ILE A 35 -9.09 17.42 13.10
C ILE A 35 -10.33 18.25 13.45
N GLN A 36 -10.95 18.83 12.43
CA GLN A 36 -12.19 19.58 12.58
C GLN A 36 -13.38 18.65 12.78
N ARG A 37 -14.44 19.19 13.36
CA ARG A 37 -15.70 18.46 13.54
C ARG A 37 -16.84 19.21 12.88
N ASP A 38 -17.72 18.46 12.25
CA ASP A 38 -18.95 18.99 11.67
C ASP A 38 -19.93 19.43 12.77
N ILE A 39 -21.04 20.02 12.35
CA ILE A 39 -22.15 20.43 13.25
C ILE A 39 -22.76 19.25 14.03
N SER A 40 -22.57 18.02 13.55
CA SER A 40 -23.04 16.77 14.17
C SER A 40 -22.01 16.19 15.16
N GLY A 41 -20.83 16.81 15.29
CA GLY A 41 -19.72 16.36 16.14
C GLY A 41 -18.86 15.24 15.54
N GLN A 42 -19.09 14.88 14.28
CA GLN A 42 -18.30 13.92 13.50
C GLN A 42 -17.00 14.54 13.01
N ARG A 43 -15.98 13.72 12.81
CA ARG A 43 -14.66 14.19 12.34
C ARG A 43 -14.65 14.39 10.83
N GLU A 44 -14.12 15.55 10.44
CA GLU A 44 -13.95 15.99 9.07
C GLU A 44 -12.45 16.12 8.75
N TYR A 45 -12.01 15.38 7.75
CA TYR A 45 -10.61 15.30 7.35
C TYR A 45 -10.44 16.06 6.02
N ALA A 46 -9.80 17.23 6.08
CA ALA A 46 -9.33 17.94 4.89
C ALA A 46 -8.09 17.28 4.27
N GLN A 47 -7.67 17.77 3.09
CA GLN A 47 -6.53 17.25 2.33
C GLN A 47 -5.22 17.24 3.14
N GLU A 48 -5.01 18.20 4.05
CA GLU A 48 -3.84 18.22 4.94
C GLU A 48 -3.76 16.97 5.84
N HIS A 49 -4.90 16.45 6.28
CA HIS A 49 -4.97 15.25 7.11
C HIS A 49 -4.68 14.00 6.27
N VAL A 50 -5.18 13.96 5.04
CA VAL A 50 -4.89 12.89 4.07
C VAL A 50 -3.38 12.79 3.85
N ASN A 51 -2.71 13.91 3.64
CA ASN A 51 -1.26 13.97 3.47
C ASN A 51 -0.53 13.50 4.74
N ALA A 52 -0.92 13.99 5.91
CA ALA A 52 -0.33 13.57 7.18
C ALA A 52 -0.47 12.07 7.45
N ILE A 53 -1.64 11.49 7.16
CA ILE A 53 -1.91 10.05 7.30
C ILE A 53 -1.03 9.23 6.35
N SER A 54 -0.86 9.68 5.11
CA SER A 54 0.02 9.05 4.12
C SER A 54 1.47 9.02 4.60
N GLU A 55 1.99 10.13 5.11
CA GLU A 55 3.35 10.21 5.64
C GLU A 55 3.55 9.29 6.85
N ARG A 56 2.55 9.20 7.75
CA ARG A 56 2.62 8.26 8.88
C ARG A 56 2.68 6.81 8.44
N GLN A 57 1.98 6.44 7.38
CA GLN A 57 2.10 5.08 6.85
C GLN A 57 3.50 4.80 6.30
N LYS A 58 4.06 5.74 5.53
CA LYS A 58 5.42 5.62 5.00
C LYS A 58 6.43 5.48 6.15
N GLU A 59 6.29 6.28 7.19
CA GLU A 59 7.15 6.23 8.38
C GLU A 59 7.05 4.87 9.10
N GLN A 60 5.84 4.34 9.30
CA GLN A 60 5.64 3.02 9.92
C GLN A 60 6.24 1.90 9.07
N LEU A 61 6.10 1.97 7.75
CA LEU A 61 6.68 1.02 6.82
C LEU A 61 8.22 1.07 6.87
N SER A 62 8.80 2.27 6.87
CA SER A 62 10.25 2.48 7.02
C SER A 62 10.78 1.91 8.34
N LYS A 63 10.11 2.17 9.46
CA LYS A 63 10.52 1.64 10.78
C LYS A 63 10.47 0.11 10.82
N ARG A 64 9.47 -0.50 10.18
CA ARG A 64 9.40 -1.96 10.05
C ARG A 64 10.56 -2.49 9.22
N TYR A 65 10.92 -1.79 8.14
CA TYR A 65 12.04 -2.12 7.28
C TYR A 65 13.38 -2.05 8.03
N GLU A 66 13.67 -0.92 8.69
CA GLU A 66 14.87 -0.74 9.51
C GLU A 66 14.99 -1.79 10.61
N ARG A 67 13.87 -2.11 11.28
CA ARG A 67 13.86 -3.16 12.31
C ARG A 67 14.18 -4.53 11.73
N ALA A 68 13.67 -4.85 10.55
CA ALA A 68 13.97 -6.11 9.87
C ALA A 68 15.45 -6.18 9.43
N ILE A 69 16.04 -5.05 8.99
CA ILE A 69 17.48 -4.94 8.70
C ILE A 69 18.28 -5.22 9.97
N ASN A 70 17.98 -4.50 11.05
CA ASN A 70 18.71 -4.59 12.30
C ASN A 70 18.64 -5.97 12.95
N LEU A 71 17.55 -6.71 12.75
CA LEU A 71 17.38 -8.07 13.26
C LEU A 71 18.03 -9.13 12.36
N GLY A 72 18.51 -8.76 11.17
CA GLY A 72 18.95 -9.73 10.16
C GLY A 72 17.83 -10.67 9.72
N ASP A 73 16.56 -10.29 9.93
CA ASP A 73 15.40 -11.10 9.61
C ASP A 73 15.09 -10.97 8.12
N ASN A 74 15.85 -11.73 7.34
CA ASN A 74 15.74 -11.78 5.88
C ASN A 74 14.32 -12.16 5.40
N ALA A 75 13.57 -12.94 6.19
CA ALA A 75 12.21 -13.31 5.83
C ALA A 75 11.25 -12.11 5.99
N SER A 76 11.37 -11.34 7.07
CA SER A 76 10.59 -10.11 7.25
C SER A 76 10.99 -9.01 6.27
N LEU A 77 12.28 -8.90 5.93
CA LEU A 77 12.76 -7.96 4.91
C LEU A 77 12.15 -8.23 3.54
N ARG A 78 12.13 -9.50 3.11
CA ARG A 78 11.49 -9.90 1.84
C ARG A 78 10.02 -9.51 1.81
N ARG A 79 9.25 -9.82 2.87
CA ARG A 79 7.82 -9.46 2.94
C ARG A 79 7.58 -7.95 2.86
N ILE A 80 8.44 -7.15 3.49
CA ILE A 80 8.30 -5.69 3.45
C ILE A 80 8.66 -5.16 2.06
N SER A 81 9.72 -5.69 1.45
CA SER A 81 10.14 -5.33 0.09
C SER A 81 9.05 -5.66 -0.93
N GLU A 82 8.48 -6.87 -0.87
CA GLU A 82 7.35 -7.27 -1.72
C GLU A 82 6.15 -6.33 -1.56
N ALA A 83 5.78 -5.99 -0.32
CA ALA A 83 4.64 -5.11 -0.04
C ALA A 83 4.86 -3.67 -0.57
N VAL A 84 6.09 -3.16 -0.53
CA VAL A 84 6.45 -1.85 -1.08
C VAL A 84 6.34 -1.88 -2.61
N SER A 85 6.92 -2.88 -3.26
CA SER A 85 6.90 -3.00 -4.72
C SER A 85 5.48 -3.20 -5.26
N LEU A 86 4.66 -4.01 -4.57
CA LEU A 86 3.26 -4.17 -4.93
C LEU A 86 2.47 -2.86 -4.76
N ARG A 87 2.72 -2.09 -3.70
CA ARG A 87 2.10 -0.78 -3.51
C ARG A 87 2.45 0.20 -4.62
N LYS A 88 3.73 0.27 -5.04
CA LYS A 88 4.14 1.11 -6.18
C LYS A 88 3.33 0.77 -7.43
N PHE A 89 3.17 -0.53 -7.72
CA PHE A 89 2.35 -0.97 -8.83
C PHE A 89 0.89 -0.50 -8.71
N PHE A 90 0.28 -0.62 -7.52
CA PHE A 90 -1.07 -0.10 -7.27
C PHE A 90 -1.21 1.42 -7.43
N GLU A 91 -0.13 2.17 -7.23
CA GLU A 91 -0.08 3.62 -7.47
C GLU A 91 0.18 3.96 -8.96
N ASN A 92 -0.02 2.99 -9.88
CA ASN A 92 0.28 3.06 -11.32
C ASN A 92 1.77 3.25 -11.65
N ASP A 93 2.68 2.90 -10.73
CA ASP A 93 4.11 2.87 -10.98
C ASP A 93 4.58 1.46 -11.34
N LEU A 94 4.84 1.24 -12.65
CA LEU A 94 5.30 -0.03 -13.19
C LEU A 94 6.66 -0.48 -12.63
N THR A 95 7.44 0.43 -12.01
CA THR A 95 8.68 0.09 -11.31
C THR A 95 8.44 -0.98 -10.23
N GLY A 96 7.26 -0.96 -9.60
CA GLY A 96 6.84 -1.98 -8.65
C GLY A 96 6.80 -3.40 -9.23
N LEU A 97 6.37 -3.57 -10.48
CA LEU A 97 6.36 -4.89 -11.13
C LEU A 97 7.77 -5.38 -11.47
N TYR A 98 8.64 -4.50 -11.95
CA TYR A 98 10.02 -4.85 -12.24
C TYR A 98 10.80 -5.25 -10.99
N GLU A 99 10.59 -4.53 -9.87
CA GLU A 99 11.15 -4.91 -8.57
C GLU A 99 10.68 -6.30 -8.13
N LEU A 100 9.39 -6.63 -8.36
CA LEU A 100 8.85 -7.97 -8.06
C LEU A 100 9.46 -9.07 -8.96
N ALA A 101 9.74 -8.77 -10.23
CA ALA A 101 10.40 -9.69 -11.15
C ALA A 101 11.83 -10.04 -10.72
N GLU A 102 12.55 -9.08 -10.15
CA GLU A 102 13.94 -9.24 -9.72
C GLU A 102 14.09 -10.00 -8.39
N PHE A 103 13.02 -10.18 -7.62
CA PHE A 103 13.11 -10.96 -6.39
C PHE A 103 13.42 -12.43 -6.72
N PRO A 104 14.23 -13.12 -5.90
CA PRO A 104 14.52 -14.54 -6.11
C PRO A 104 13.35 -15.45 -5.73
N GLU A 105 12.47 -14.99 -4.86
CA GLU A 105 11.27 -15.70 -4.41
C GLU A 105 10.22 -14.66 -4.01
N VAL A 106 9.04 -14.71 -4.62
CA VAL A 106 7.89 -13.86 -4.28
C VAL A 106 6.85 -14.70 -3.57
N SER A 107 6.25 -14.15 -2.50
CA SER A 107 5.27 -14.91 -1.73
C SER A 107 4.04 -15.28 -2.58
N PRO A 108 3.44 -16.47 -2.35
CA PRO A 108 2.25 -16.91 -3.09
C PRO A 108 1.05 -15.96 -2.97
N GLU A 109 0.96 -15.22 -1.85
CA GLU A 109 -0.11 -14.24 -1.65
C GLU A 109 0.06 -13.03 -2.56
N THR A 110 1.29 -12.53 -2.73
CA THR A 110 1.61 -11.45 -3.67
C THR A 110 1.29 -11.87 -5.11
N LEU A 111 1.66 -13.10 -5.52
CA LEU A 111 1.32 -13.63 -6.84
C LEU A 111 -0.19 -13.73 -7.05
N LYS A 112 -0.92 -14.21 -6.04
CA LYS A 112 -2.39 -14.29 -6.10
C LYS A 112 -3.03 -12.91 -6.27
N GLN A 113 -2.54 -11.90 -5.56
CA GLN A 113 -3.03 -10.52 -5.68
C GLN A 113 -2.77 -9.95 -7.08
N LEU A 114 -1.56 -10.14 -7.62
CA LEU A 114 -1.23 -9.75 -9.00
C LEU A 114 -2.16 -10.42 -10.03
N MET A 115 -2.39 -11.72 -9.89
CA MET A 115 -3.29 -12.47 -10.76
C MET A 115 -4.73 -11.93 -10.68
N GLN A 116 -5.23 -11.65 -9.48
CA GLN A 116 -6.57 -11.13 -9.29
C GLN A 116 -6.75 -9.78 -9.98
N ILE A 117 -5.78 -8.87 -9.84
CA ILE A 117 -5.82 -7.55 -10.47
C ILE A 117 -5.75 -7.65 -11.99
N ALA A 118 -4.87 -8.52 -12.52
CA ALA A 118 -4.76 -8.73 -13.96
C ALA A 118 -6.11 -9.14 -14.56
N LEU A 119 -6.87 -9.98 -13.87
CA LEU A 119 -8.17 -10.45 -14.33
C LEU A 119 -9.32 -9.44 -14.10
N GLU A 120 -9.25 -8.64 -13.04
CA GLU A 120 -10.33 -7.70 -12.67
C GLU A 120 -10.21 -6.33 -13.35
N GLN A 121 -8.99 -5.86 -13.61
CA GLN A 121 -8.74 -4.46 -14.00
C GLN A 121 -8.13 -4.27 -15.39
N TYR A 122 -7.62 -5.32 -16.04
CA TYR A 122 -6.91 -5.21 -17.33
C TYR A 122 -7.45 -6.21 -18.34
N GLU A 123 -7.47 -5.82 -19.61
CA GLU A 123 -7.81 -6.74 -20.70
C GLU A 123 -6.58 -7.53 -21.16
N PRO A 124 -6.73 -8.75 -21.70
CA PRO A 124 -5.60 -9.56 -22.17
C PRO A 124 -4.74 -8.90 -23.27
N GLY A 125 -5.24 -7.85 -23.93
CA GLY A 125 -4.50 -7.06 -24.92
C GLY A 125 -3.66 -5.94 -24.32
N ASP A 126 -3.80 -5.64 -23.03
CA ASP A 126 -3.09 -4.56 -22.37
C ASP A 126 -1.63 -4.91 -22.11
N LYS A 127 -0.74 -3.93 -22.32
CA LYS A 127 0.69 -4.10 -22.01
C LYS A 127 0.91 -4.43 -20.53
N VAL A 128 0.14 -3.82 -19.63
CA VAL A 128 0.23 -4.05 -18.19
C VAL A 128 -0.17 -5.47 -17.84
N PHE A 129 -1.22 -6.01 -18.48
CA PHE A 129 -1.61 -7.41 -18.32
C PHE A 129 -0.46 -8.35 -18.69
N CYS A 130 0.17 -8.12 -19.86
CA CYS A 130 1.31 -8.92 -20.31
C CYS A 130 2.49 -8.88 -19.32
N GLU A 131 2.80 -7.71 -18.75
CA GLU A 131 3.86 -7.60 -17.74
C GLU A 131 3.50 -8.34 -16.44
N ILE A 132 2.25 -8.24 -15.96
CA ILE A 132 1.82 -9.00 -14.78
C ILE A 132 1.95 -10.52 -15.04
N ILE A 133 1.46 -11.00 -16.18
CA ILE A 133 1.56 -12.42 -16.55
C ILE A 133 3.01 -12.87 -16.65
N ARG A 134 3.90 -12.02 -17.16
CA ARG A 134 5.33 -12.32 -17.23
C ARG A 134 5.92 -12.52 -15.83
N VAL A 135 5.68 -11.59 -14.90
CA VAL A 135 6.13 -11.71 -13.50
C VAL A 135 5.57 -13.00 -12.88
N LEU A 136 4.29 -13.29 -13.09
CA LEU A 136 3.67 -14.52 -12.60
C LEU A 136 4.33 -15.78 -13.19
N TRP A 137 4.68 -15.77 -14.47
CA TRP A 137 5.32 -16.89 -15.15
C TRP A 137 6.73 -17.16 -14.65
N GLU A 138 7.55 -16.10 -14.51
CA GLU A 138 8.91 -16.18 -14.00
C GLU A 138 8.95 -16.82 -12.60
N HIS A 139 8.00 -16.47 -11.74
CA HIS A 139 7.91 -16.97 -10.37
C HIS A 139 7.17 -18.30 -10.20
N SER A 140 6.30 -18.69 -11.14
CA SER A 140 5.56 -19.96 -11.07
C SER A 140 6.28 -21.14 -11.73
N CYS A 141 7.10 -20.89 -12.76
CA CYS A 141 7.80 -21.95 -13.51
C CYS A 141 9.28 -22.11 -13.13
N GLY A 142 9.88 -21.16 -12.39
CA GLY A 142 11.28 -21.22 -11.95
C GLY A 142 11.61 -22.29 -10.89
N GLY A 143 10.60 -22.97 -10.33
CA GLY A 143 10.77 -24.07 -9.36
C GLY A 143 10.73 -25.48 -9.95
N CYS A 144 10.65 -25.62 -11.28
CA CYS A 144 10.69 -26.92 -11.98
C CYS A 144 11.97 -27.06 -12.81
N ALA A 145 13.14 -27.03 -12.17
CA ALA A 145 14.39 -27.52 -12.74
C ALA A 145 15.29 -28.06 -11.64
#